data_AF-A0A9E2JJJ0-F1
#
_entry.id   AF-A0A9E2JJJ0-F1
#
_cell.length_a   1.000
_cell.length_b   1.000
_cell.length_c   1.000
_cell.angle_alpha   90.00
_cell.angle_beta   90.00
_cell.angle_gamma   90.00
#
_symmetry.space_group_name_H-M   'P 1'
#
loop_
_entity.id
_entity.type
_entity.pdbx_description
1 polymer ?
#
loop_
_entity_poly.entity_id
_entity_poly.type
_entity_poly.pdbx_seq_one_letter_code
_entity_poly.pdbx_strand_id
1 'polypeptide(L)'
;MAEGSLEQLVEQAREGNRAALEEVVRQVQDRIYGLALRMLYHPADAEDATQEILIKIVTRLDGFRGESAFTTWVWRVASNHLLTTRKRRAERAAVSFDYYAEQIEKGLAASEPHQPPEGEQALIVEEIRTSCLQGLLLCLDRPQRLAYVLTEVFGIGGDQAAWILDVSPEAFRQRLSRARRRLRDFLLKHCGLLDPANPCQCARVVPMAVETGWIDPDRPLFTRLSCRARQDPLDPERLADLDELARVAELFRSQPDYDPPEGLLGDIKRILNGGDPSRPLDA
;
A
#
# COMPACT_ATOMS: atom_id res chain seq x y z
N MET A 1 -10.06 -6.30 -27.39
CA MET A 1 -9.94 -5.41 -26.22
C MET A 1 -10.66 -4.12 -26.57
N ALA A 2 -11.41 -3.52 -25.66
CA ALA A 2 -12.05 -2.23 -25.95
C ALA A 2 -10.93 -1.17 -26.01
N GLU A 3 -10.62 -0.66 -27.19
CA GLU A 3 -9.65 0.43 -27.37
C GLU A 3 -10.37 1.77 -27.14
N GLY A 4 -9.91 2.53 -26.16
CA GLY A 4 -10.47 3.84 -25.82
C GLY A 4 -9.81 4.43 -24.58
N SER A 5 -9.93 5.75 -24.41
CA SER A 5 -9.52 6.40 -23.16
C SER A 5 -10.39 5.89 -22.00
N LEU A 6 -9.90 6.00 -20.77
CA LEU A 6 -10.66 5.60 -19.57
C LEU A 6 -12.03 6.29 -19.52
N GLU A 7 -12.10 7.56 -19.91
CA GLU A 7 -13.34 8.33 -19.97
C GLU A 7 -14.33 7.77 -20.99
N GLN A 8 -13.86 7.35 -22.17
CA GLN A 8 -14.70 6.72 -23.18
C GLN A 8 -15.25 5.37 -22.69
N LEU A 9 -14.41 4.58 -22.03
CA LEU A 9 -14.80 3.29 -21.46
C LEU A 9 -15.83 3.47 -20.34
N VAL A 10 -15.67 4.51 -19.51
CA VAL A 10 -16.65 4.87 -18.48
C VAL A 10 -18.00 5.23 -19.10
N GLU A 11 -18.02 6.03 -20.17
CA GLU A 11 -19.29 6.39 -20.83
C GLU A 11 -19.99 5.16 -21.43
N GLN A 12 -19.26 4.34 -22.18
CA GLN A 12 -19.80 3.09 -22.73
C GLN A 12 -20.30 2.16 -21.62
N ALA A 13 -19.59 2.08 -20.49
CA ALA A 13 -19.99 1.26 -19.36
C ALA A 13 -21.31 1.75 -18.73
N ARG A 14 -21.53 3.08 -18.65
CA ARG A 14 -22.80 3.68 -18.21
C ARG A 14 -23.96 3.41 -19.16
N GLU A 15 -23.67 3.27 -20.46
CA GLU A 15 -24.64 2.84 -21.47
C GLU A 15 -24.91 1.32 -21.44
N GLY A 16 -24.28 0.58 -20.53
CA GLY A 16 -24.49 -0.86 -20.35
C GLY A 16 -23.50 -1.75 -21.11
N ASN A 17 -22.44 -1.19 -21.71
CA ASN A 17 -21.40 -1.99 -22.35
C ASN A 17 -20.55 -2.73 -21.30
N ARG A 18 -20.81 -4.04 -21.18
CA ARG A 18 -20.12 -4.92 -20.23
C ARG A 18 -18.62 -5.04 -20.48
N ALA A 19 -18.19 -5.05 -21.75
CA ALA A 19 -16.76 -5.14 -22.08
C ALA A 19 -16.02 -3.86 -21.69
N ALA A 20 -16.66 -2.70 -21.87
CA ALA A 20 -16.12 -1.42 -21.41
C ALA A 20 -16.04 -1.37 -19.87
N LEU A 21 -17.08 -1.82 -19.17
CA LEU A 21 -17.08 -1.90 -17.71
C LEU A 21 -15.94 -2.79 -17.17
N GLU A 22 -15.71 -3.93 -17.80
CA GLU A 22 -14.60 -4.81 -17.46
C GLU A 22 -13.24 -4.12 -17.63
N GLU A 23 -13.06 -3.37 -18.72
CA GLU A 23 -11.85 -2.60 -18.96
C GLU A 23 -11.66 -1.49 -17.93
N VAL A 24 -12.74 -0.78 -17.55
CA VAL A 24 -12.70 0.22 -16.48
C VAL A 24 -12.21 -0.41 -15.18
N VAL A 25 -12.77 -1.56 -14.78
CA VAL A 25 -12.35 -2.28 -13.56
C VAL A 25 -10.88 -2.68 -13.63
N ARG A 26 -10.44 -3.25 -14.76
CA ARG A 26 -9.04 -3.66 -14.97
C ARG A 26 -8.07 -2.50 -14.89
N GLN A 27 -8.43 -1.32 -15.39
CA GLN A 27 -7.56 -0.15 -15.33
C GLN A 27 -7.42 0.47 -13.94
N VAL A 28 -8.34 0.20 -13.01
CA VAL A 28 -8.36 0.83 -11.68
C VAL A 28 -8.02 -0.11 -10.53
N GLN A 29 -8.19 -1.42 -10.71
CA GLN A 29 -7.98 -2.43 -9.65
C GLN A 29 -6.57 -2.35 -9.01
N ASP A 30 -5.53 -2.15 -9.81
CA ASP A 30 -4.14 -2.15 -9.34
C ASP A 30 -3.85 -1.02 -8.34
N ARG A 31 -4.42 0.16 -8.62
CA ARG A 31 -4.30 1.35 -7.77
C ARG A 31 -5.06 1.18 -6.47
N ILE A 32 -6.25 0.57 -6.55
CA ILE A 32 -7.09 0.29 -5.39
C ILE A 32 -6.39 -0.73 -4.49
N TYR A 33 -5.88 -1.82 -5.07
CA TYR A 33 -5.15 -2.85 -4.35
C TYR A 33 -3.89 -2.30 -3.69
N GLY A 34 -3.07 -1.54 -4.43
CA GLY A 34 -1.87 -0.91 -3.89
C GLY A 34 -2.14 0.03 -2.71
N LEU A 35 -3.28 0.73 -2.73
CA LEU A 35 -3.72 1.58 -1.61
C LEU A 35 -4.25 0.75 -0.45
N ALA A 36 -5.09 -0.25 -0.71
CA ALA A 36 -5.64 -1.13 0.30
C ALA A 36 -4.52 -1.87 1.05
N LEU A 37 -3.49 -2.35 0.34
CA LEU A 37 -2.33 -3.01 0.93
C LEU A 37 -1.56 -2.08 1.87
N ARG A 38 -1.31 -0.83 1.46
CA ARG A 38 -0.65 0.18 2.32
C ARG A 38 -1.51 0.64 3.49
N MET A 39 -2.82 0.49 3.38
CA MET A 39 -3.76 0.84 4.45
C MET A 39 -4.02 -0.31 5.42
N LEU A 40 -3.98 -1.56 4.98
CA LEU A 40 -4.43 -2.73 5.76
C LEU A 40 -3.31 -3.74 6.06
N TYR A 41 -2.14 -3.57 5.44
CA TYR A 41 -0.92 -4.38 5.57
C TYR A 41 -1.03 -5.80 5.03
N HIS A 42 -2.08 -6.55 5.40
CA HIS A 42 -2.20 -7.96 5.05
C HIS A 42 -2.79 -8.12 3.63
N PRO A 43 -2.20 -8.94 2.74
CA PRO A 43 -2.67 -9.10 1.36
C PRO A 43 -4.14 -9.54 1.25
N ALA A 44 -4.56 -10.50 2.08
CA ALA A 44 -5.96 -10.96 2.11
C ALA A 44 -6.95 -9.85 2.55
N ASP A 45 -6.60 -9.05 3.55
CA ASP A 45 -7.45 -7.92 3.97
C ASP A 45 -7.52 -6.84 2.88
N ALA A 46 -6.41 -6.65 2.14
CA ALA A 46 -6.34 -5.73 1.02
C ALA A 46 -7.16 -6.20 -0.19
N GLU A 47 -7.14 -7.50 -0.47
CA GLU A 47 -7.96 -8.15 -1.51
C GLU A 47 -9.45 -7.97 -1.22
N ASP A 48 -9.90 -8.33 -0.01
CA ASP A 48 -11.29 -8.14 0.43
C ASP A 48 -11.74 -6.68 0.26
N ALA A 49 -10.94 -5.73 0.76
CA ALA A 49 -11.26 -4.32 0.64
C ALA A 49 -11.28 -3.84 -0.82
N THR A 50 -10.40 -4.38 -1.66
CA THR A 50 -10.35 -4.06 -3.09
C THR A 50 -11.62 -4.54 -3.79
N GLN A 51 -12.08 -5.76 -3.51
CA GLN A 51 -13.35 -6.28 -4.00
C GLN A 51 -14.53 -5.38 -3.57
N GLU A 52 -14.62 -5.07 -2.29
CA GLU A 52 -15.67 -4.19 -1.75
C GLU A 52 -15.66 -2.80 -2.39
N ILE A 53 -14.48 -2.23 -2.67
CA ILE A 53 -14.34 -0.93 -3.35
C ILE A 53 -14.74 -1.03 -4.82
N LEU A 54 -14.29 -2.06 -5.54
CA LEU A 54 -14.60 -2.24 -6.95
C LEU A 54 -16.11 -2.44 -7.17
N ILE A 55 -16.78 -3.21 -6.29
CA ILE A 55 -18.24 -3.33 -6.29
C ILE A 55 -18.90 -1.96 -6.09
N LYS A 56 -18.39 -1.12 -5.17
CA LYS A 56 -18.90 0.25 -4.97
C LYS A 56 -18.69 1.15 -6.18
N ILE A 57 -17.55 1.03 -6.86
CA ILE A 57 -17.25 1.77 -8.09
C ILE A 57 -18.26 1.39 -9.18
N VAL A 58 -18.44 0.09 -9.43
CA VAL A 58 -19.36 -0.39 -10.46
C VAL A 58 -20.81 -0.02 -10.14
N THR A 59 -21.26 -0.26 -8.91
CA THR A 59 -22.64 0.02 -8.49
C THR A 59 -22.98 1.51 -8.42
N ARG A 60 -21.97 2.38 -8.32
CA ARG A 60 -22.14 3.84 -8.26
C ARG A 60 -21.68 4.55 -9.52
N LEU A 61 -21.36 3.80 -10.58
CA LEU A 61 -20.80 4.36 -11.81
C LEU A 61 -21.73 5.41 -12.44
N ASP A 62 -23.04 5.17 -12.39
CA ASP A 62 -24.07 6.11 -12.88
C ASP A 62 -24.06 7.46 -12.15
N GLY A 63 -23.56 7.48 -10.90
CA GLY A 63 -23.43 8.68 -10.08
C GLY A 63 -22.18 9.51 -10.38
N PHE A 64 -21.27 9.03 -11.23
CA PHE A 64 -20.11 9.81 -11.66
C PHE A 64 -20.53 10.89 -12.67
N ARG A 65 -20.41 12.16 -12.26
CA ARG A 65 -20.88 13.33 -13.05
C ARG A 65 -19.80 14.00 -13.91
N GLY A 66 -18.58 13.47 -13.95
CA GLY A 66 -17.48 14.09 -14.72
C GLY A 66 -16.92 15.38 -14.11
N GLU A 67 -17.21 15.68 -12.85
CA GLU A 67 -16.70 16.86 -12.12
C GLU A 67 -15.19 16.76 -11.79
N SER A 68 -14.58 15.59 -12.01
CA SER A 68 -13.15 15.31 -11.85
C SER A 68 -12.76 14.19 -12.82
N ALA A 69 -11.46 13.93 -13.00
CA ALA A 69 -11.02 12.72 -13.70
C ALA A 69 -11.56 11.48 -12.97
N PHE A 70 -11.93 10.44 -13.72
CA PHE A 70 -12.51 9.22 -13.15
C PHE A 70 -11.60 8.57 -12.10
N THR A 71 -10.29 8.60 -12.32
CA THR A 71 -9.29 8.14 -11.34
C THR A 71 -9.36 8.89 -10.01
N THR A 72 -9.65 10.19 -10.02
CA THR A 72 -9.81 11.01 -8.80
C THR A 72 -11.06 10.58 -8.03
N TRP A 73 -12.15 10.31 -8.73
CA TRP A 73 -13.37 9.79 -8.13
C TRP A 73 -13.16 8.39 -7.53
N VAL A 74 -12.43 7.51 -8.23
CA VAL A 74 -12.02 6.19 -7.72
C VAL A 74 -11.22 6.32 -6.43
N TRP A 75 -10.23 7.22 -6.38
CA TRP A 75 -9.47 7.49 -5.16
C TRP A 75 -10.38 7.90 -4.01
N ARG A 76 -11.36 8.78 -4.26
CA ARG A 76 -12.34 9.21 -3.26
C ARG A 76 -13.19 8.05 -2.74
N VAL A 77 -13.69 7.19 -3.62
CA VAL A 77 -14.47 6.00 -3.21
C VAL A 77 -13.61 5.05 -2.37
N ALA A 78 -12.38 4.78 -2.80
CA ALA A 78 -11.44 3.90 -2.12
C ALA A 78 -11.03 4.45 -0.75
N SER A 79 -10.61 5.72 -0.67
CA SER A 79 -10.24 6.37 0.58
C SER A 79 -11.38 6.42 1.58
N ASN A 80 -12.60 6.75 1.16
CA ASN A 80 -13.77 6.74 2.03
C ASN A 80 -14.08 5.35 2.58
N HIS A 81 -13.93 4.30 1.76
CA HIS A 81 -14.08 2.94 2.23
C HIS A 81 -13.00 2.57 3.26
N LEU A 82 -11.74 2.85 2.98
CA LEU A 82 -10.61 2.49 3.85
C LEU A 82 -10.62 3.30 5.17
N LEU A 83 -11.16 4.51 5.18
CA LEU A 83 -11.40 5.26 6.42
C LEU A 83 -12.43 4.59 7.32
N THR A 84 -13.49 4.02 6.74
CA THR A 84 -14.69 3.57 7.46
C THR A 84 -14.79 2.05 7.66
N THR A 85 -13.95 1.27 6.97
CA THR A 85 -13.93 -0.20 7.10
C THR A 85 -13.57 -0.63 8.53
N ARG A 86 -14.00 -1.80 8.97
CA ARG A 86 -13.67 -2.27 10.33
C ARG A 86 -12.16 -2.45 10.48
N LYS A 87 -11.64 -2.28 11.70
CA LYS A 87 -10.23 -2.60 11.98
C LYS A 87 -9.98 -4.08 11.67
N ARG A 88 -8.97 -4.34 10.85
CA ARG A 88 -8.55 -5.68 10.41
C ARG A 88 -7.42 -6.23 11.29
N ARG A 89 -6.83 -7.39 10.95
CA ARG A 89 -5.86 -8.12 11.78
C ARG A 89 -4.69 -7.22 12.24
N ALA A 90 -4.02 -6.57 11.28
CA ALA A 90 -2.80 -5.81 11.57
C ALA A 90 -3.07 -4.55 12.41
N GLU A 91 -4.17 -3.84 12.16
CA GLU A 91 -4.56 -2.67 12.97
C GLU A 91 -5.00 -3.04 14.39
N ARG A 92 -5.50 -4.27 14.61
CA ARG A 92 -5.87 -4.76 15.95
C ARG A 92 -4.66 -5.13 16.80
N ALA A 93 -3.54 -5.46 16.17
CA ALA A 93 -2.27 -5.66 16.88
C ALA A 93 -1.74 -4.37 17.54
N ALA A 94 -2.35 -3.21 17.23
CA ALA A 94 -2.10 -1.93 17.87
C ALA A 94 -0.61 -1.53 17.89
N VAL A 95 0.08 -1.76 16.77
CA VAL A 95 1.50 -1.42 16.62
C VAL A 95 1.73 0.10 16.73
N SER A 96 2.87 0.47 17.32
CA SER A 96 3.29 1.84 17.56
C SER A 96 4.77 2.03 17.20
N PHE A 97 5.20 3.28 17.03
CA PHE A 97 6.62 3.56 16.82
C PHE A 97 7.50 3.08 17.98
N ASP A 98 7.03 3.22 19.22
CA ASP A 98 7.75 2.75 20.40
C ASP A 98 7.90 1.22 20.41
N TYR A 99 6.84 0.49 19.98
CA TYR A 99 6.91 -0.95 19.81
C TYR A 99 7.99 -1.35 18.79
N TYR A 100 8.04 -0.69 17.63
CA TYR A 100 9.08 -0.96 16.62
C TYR A 100 10.49 -0.62 17.13
N ALA A 101 10.66 0.49 17.86
CA ALA A 101 11.94 0.84 18.47
C ALA A 101 12.42 -0.26 19.43
N GLU A 102 11.54 -0.76 20.30
CA GLU A 102 11.85 -1.83 21.23
C GLU A 102 12.24 -3.14 20.52
N GLN A 103 11.53 -3.52 19.44
CA GLN A 103 11.87 -4.71 18.67
C GLN A 103 13.24 -4.57 18.00
N ILE A 104 13.56 -3.40 17.44
CA ILE A 104 14.87 -3.11 16.85
C ILE A 104 15.97 -3.26 17.91
N GLU A 105 15.80 -2.64 19.08
CA GLU A 105 16.78 -2.72 20.18
C GLU A 105 17.02 -4.17 20.64
N LYS A 106 15.95 -4.95 20.82
CA LYS A 106 16.05 -6.38 21.16
C LYS A 106 16.78 -7.19 20.09
N GLY A 107 16.45 -6.97 18.82
CA GLY A 107 17.07 -7.71 17.72
C GLY A 107 18.56 -7.41 17.57
N LEU A 108 18.97 -6.18 17.89
CA LEU A 108 20.38 -5.79 17.82
C LEU A 108 21.21 -6.33 18.98
N ALA A 109 20.62 -6.48 20.17
CA ALA A 109 21.27 -7.11 21.31
C ALA A 109 21.53 -8.62 21.10
N ALA A 110 20.70 -9.26 20.27
CA ALA A 110 20.76 -10.69 19.99
C ALA A 110 21.64 -11.08 18.78
N SER A 111 22.17 -10.11 18.02
CA SER A 111 22.78 -10.38 16.71
C SER A 111 24.29 -10.13 16.66
N GLU A 112 25.04 -11.16 16.29
CA GLU A 112 26.46 -11.06 15.91
C GLU A 112 26.65 -10.35 14.55
N PRO A 113 27.86 -9.86 14.21
CA PRO A 113 28.14 -9.25 12.92
C PRO A 113 27.89 -10.25 11.77
N HIS A 114 26.90 -9.96 10.94
CA HIS A 114 26.45 -10.88 9.88
C HIS A 114 27.17 -10.61 8.54
N GLN A 115 27.43 -11.68 7.79
CA GLN A 115 27.90 -11.58 6.40
C GLN A 115 26.82 -11.00 5.48
N PRO A 116 27.18 -10.48 4.29
CA PRO A 116 26.20 -10.01 3.31
C PRO A 116 25.18 -11.13 3.00
N PRO A 117 23.87 -10.82 2.97
CA PRO A 117 22.85 -11.84 2.72
C PRO A 117 22.96 -12.34 1.26
N GLU A 118 23.09 -13.66 1.08
CA GLU A 118 23.11 -14.34 -0.22
C GLU A 118 21.88 -15.26 -0.39
N GLY A 119 21.44 -15.47 -1.64
CA GLY A 119 20.37 -16.43 -1.96
C GLY A 119 19.05 -16.17 -1.22
N GLU A 120 18.52 -17.20 -0.57
CA GLU A 120 17.26 -17.15 0.21
C GLU A 120 17.30 -16.09 1.32
N GLN A 121 18.48 -15.78 1.87
CA GLN A 121 18.61 -14.77 2.92
C GLN A 121 18.35 -13.35 2.39
N ALA A 122 18.62 -13.08 1.10
CA ALA A 122 18.31 -11.79 0.50
C ALA A 122 16.79 -11.55 0.38
N LEU A 123 16.01 -12.59 0.08
CA LEU A 123 14.55 -12.51 0.02
C LEU A 123 13.95 -12.26 1.40
N ILE A 124 14.47 -12.91 2.45
CA ILE A 124 14.00 -12.66 3.83
C ILE A 124 14.32 -11.22 4.27
N VAL A 125 15.47 -10.68 3.88
CA VAL A 125 15.85 -9.29 4.16
C VAL A 125 14.91 -8.30 3.44
N GLU A 126 14.54 -8.59 2.20
CA GLU A 126 13.54 -7.82 1.46
C GLU A 126 12.16 -7.89 2.14
N GLU A 127 11.73 -9.10 2.55
CA GLU A 127 10.48 -9.32 3.26
C GLU A 127 10.39 -8.49 4.54
N ILE A 128 11.46 -8.46 5.34
CA ILE A 128 11.56 -7.63 6.55
C ILE A 128 11.51 -6.16 6.20
N ARG A 129 12.26 -5.72 5.18
CA ARG A 129 12.28 -4.31 4.75
C ARG A 129 10.87 -3.86 4.39
N THR A 130 10.19 -4.62 3.55
CA THR A 130 8.82 -4.31 3.13
C THR A 130 7.85 -4.37 4.30
N SER A 131 7.91 -5.43 5.12
CA SER A 131 7.06 -5.56 6.30
C SER A 131 7.24 -4.42 7.29
N CYS A 132 8.49 -3.98 7.51
CA CYS A 132 8.77 -2.83 8.36
C CYS A 132 8.15 -1.54 7.80
N LEU A 133 8.38 -1.22 6.52
CA LEU A 133 7.84 0.01 5.93
C LEU A 133 6.30 -0.01 5.87
N GLN A 134 5.68 -1.13 5.47
CA GLN A 134 4.22 -1.29 5.51
C GLN A 134 3.69 -1.18 6.95
N GLY A 135 4.41 -1.76 7.91
CA GLY A 135 4.05 -1.76 9.32
C GLY A 135 4.16 -0.38 9.98
N LEU A 136 5.14 0.44 9.59
CA LEU A 136 5.29 1.81 10.10
C LEU A 136 4.13 2.71 9.67
N LEU A 137 3.54 2.48 8.50
CA LEU A 137 2.30 3.17 8.10
C LEU A 137 1.17 2.89 9.10
N LEU A 138 1.11 1.69 9.69
CA LEU A 138 0.08 1.34 10.67
C LEU A 138 0.18 2.10 11.99
N CYS A 139 1.36 2.65 12.31
CA CYS A 139 1.57 3.48 13.50
C CYS A 139 0.90 4.87 13.38
N LEU A 140 0.52 5.26 12.16
CA LEU A 140 -0.28 6.45 11.88
C LEU A 140 -1.76 6.14 12.04
N ASP A 141 -2.54 7.15 12.46
CA ASP A 141 -3.99 7.07 12.33
C ASP A 141 -4.40 7.03 10.85
N ARG A 142 -5.58 6.49 10.53
CA ARG A 142 -5.99 6.30 9.13
C ARG A 142 -6.02 7.62 8.32
N PRO A 143 -6.52 8.76 8.84
CA PRO A 143 -6.45 10.03 8.12
C PRO A 143 -5.02 10.49 7.80
N GLN A 144 -4.08 10.35 8.74
CA GLN A 144 -2.65 10.65 8.54
C GLN A 144 -2.04 9.69 7.52
N ARG A 145 -2.33 8.38 7.65
CA ARG A 145 -1.85 7.33 6.76
C ARG A 145 -2.29 7.57 5.32
N LEU A 146 -3.58 7.85 5.10
CA LEU A 146 -4.10 8.16 3.76
C LEU A 146 -3.50 9.44 3.18
N ALA A 147 -3.40 10.51 3.97
CA ALA A 147 -2.77 11.74 3.50
C ALA A 147 -1.34 11.47 3.02
N TYR A 148 -0.56 10.71 3.79
CA TYR A 148 0.80 10.32 3.43
C TYR A 148 0.87 9.43 2.19
N VAL A 149 0.07 8.36 2.15
CA VAL A 149 0.11 7.39 1.04
C VAL A 149 -0.35 8.02 -0.28
N LEU A 150 -1.41 8.84 -0.27
CA LEU A 150 -1.86 9.50 -1.50
C LEU A 150 -0.80 10.45 -2.06
N THR A 151 -0.10 11.23 -1.21
CA THR A 151 0.86 12.24 -1.69
C THR A 151 2.26 11.69 -1.88
N GLU A 152 2.83 11.06 -0.86
CA GLU A 152 4.24 10.64 -0.87
C GLU A 152 4.46 9.39 -1.70
N VAL A 153 3.47 8.49 -1.75
CA VAL A 153 3.59 7.21 -2.46
C VAL A 153 2.97 7.30 -3.85
N PHE A 154 1.71 7.75 -3.95
CA PHE A 154 1.00 7.82 -5.22
C PHE A 154 1.20 9.13 -5.98
N GLY A 155 1.93 10.10 -5.42
CA GLY A 155 2.27 11.36 -6.10
C GLY A 155 1.08 12.28 -6.36
N ILE A 156 -0.04 12.09 -5.64
CA ILE A 156 -1.24 12.92 -5.82
C ILE A 156 -0.99 14.30 -5.22
N GLY A 157 -1.31 15.36 -5.96
CA GLY A 157 -1.15 16.73 -5.51
C GLY A 157 -1.96 17.04 -4.25
N GLY A 158 -1.44 17.87 -3.35
CA GLY A 158 -2.05 18.14 -2.04
C GLY A 158 -3.49 18.66 -2.11
N ASP A 159 -3.80 19.53 -3.07
CA ASP A 159 -5.16 20.05 -3.26
C ASP A 159 -6.13 18.96 -3.74
N GLN A 160 -5.67 18.11 -4.66
CA GLN A 160 -6.45 16.97 -5.15
C GLN A 160 -6.65 15.93 -4.05
N ALA A 161 -5.62 15.66 -3.23
CA ALA A 161 -5.70 14.75 -2.10
C ALA A 161 -6.65 15.27 -0.99
N ALA A 162 -6.65 16.58 -0.74
CA ALA A 162 -7.61 17.22 0.17
C ALA A 162 -9.05 17.03 -0.32
N TRP A 163 -9.29 17.21 -1.63
CA TRP A 163 -10.59 16.95 -2.26
C TRP A 163 -10.99 15.47 -2.18
N ILE A 164 -10.05 14.54 -2.44
CA ILE A 164 -10.27 13.09 -2.33
C ILE A 164 -10.71 12.70 -0.92
N LEU A 165 -10.06 13.26 0.10
CA LEU A 165 -10.33 12.96 1.51
C LEU A 165 -11.47 13.80 2.13
N ASP A 166 -12.13 14.64 1.33
CA ASP A 166 -13.25 15.48 1.75
C ASP A 166 -12.94 16.40 2.94
N VAL A 167 -11.79 17.07 2.90
CA VAL A 167 -11.36 17.99 3.96
C VAL A 167 -10.81 19.30 3.42
N SER A 168 -10.76 20.32 4.28
CA SER A 168 -10.12 21.58 3.90
C SER A 168 -8.64 21.39 3.58
N PRO A 169 -8.06 22.17 2.65
CA PRO A 169 -6.62 22.14 2.36
C PRO A 169 -5.75 22.38 3.60
N GLU A 170 -6.23 23.17 4.56
CA GLU A 170 -5.56 23.37 5.84
C GLU A 170 -5.53 22.10 6.70
N ALA A 171 -6.69 21.47 6.92
CA ALA A 171 -6.77 20.24 7.69
C ALA A 171 -5.93 19.12 7.05
N PHE A 172 -5.93 19.06 5.72
CA PHE A 172 -5.08 18.15 4.96
C PHE A 172 -3.58 18.39 5.21
N ARG A 173 -3.10 19.64 5.04
CA ARG A 173 -1.70 20.01 5.31
C ARG A 173 -1.26 19.66 6.72
N GLN A 174 -2.14 19.86 7.72
CA GLN A 174 -1.82 19.47 9.09
C GLN A 174 -1.70 17.95 9.27
N ARG A 175 -2.59 17.14 8.66
CA ARG A 175 -2.51 15.67 8.70
C ARG A 175 -1.22 15.17 8.04
N LEU A 176 -0.91 15.67 6.85
CA LEU A 176 0.29 15.29 6.11
C LEU A 176 1.56 15.70 6.84
N SER A 177 1.63 16.93 7.37
CA SER A 177 2.76 17.40 8.17
C SER A 177 3.01 16.52 9.39
N ARG A 178 1.94 16.13 10.11
CA ARG A 178 2.03 15.20 11.25
C ARG A 178 2.53 13.81 10.83
N ALA A 179 2.01 13.26 9.74
CA ALA A 179 2.43 11.95 9.23
C ALA A 179 3.91 11.95 8.83
N ARG A 180 4.33 12.94 8.02
CA ARG A 180 5.71 13.15 7.58
C ARG A 180 6.68 13.26 8.76
N ARG A 181 6.34 14.10 9.76
CA ARG A 181 7.16 14.28 10.96
C ARG A 181 7.37 12.97 11.71
N ARG A 182 6.29 12.24 12.00
CA ARG A 182 6.37 10.99 12.80
C ARG A 182 7.21 9.92 12.10
N LEU A 183 7.01 9.72 10.79
CA LEU A 183 7.79 8.76 10.01
C LEU A 183 9.26 9.18 9.90
N ARG A 184 9.51 10.45 9.59
CA ARG A 184 10.88 10.99 9.51
C ARG A 184 11.62 10.83 10.83
N ASP A 185 11.03 11.29 11.94
CA ASP A 185 11.68 11.29 13.25
C ASP A 185 12.05 9.86 13.69
N PHE A 186 11.19 8.89 13.38
CA PHE A 186 11.50 7.48 13.63
C PHE A 186 12.62 6.96 12.71
N LEU A 187 12.46 7.13 11.39
CA LEU A 187 13.38 6.54 10.41
C LEU A 187 14.78 7.15 10.48
N LEU A 188 14.91 8.46 10.70
CA LEU A 188 16.22 9.11 10.84
C LEU A 188 16.97 8.66 12.09
N LYS A 189 16.26 8.27 13.15
CA LYS A 189 16.89 7.83 14.40
C LYS A 189 17.26 6.34 14.41
N HIS A 190 16.54 5.53 13.63
CA HIS A 190 16.61 4.07 13.77
C HIS A 190 17.03 3.34 12.50
N CYS A 191 16.73 3.85 11.30
CA CYS A 191 16.84 3.09 10.06
C CYS A 191 18.21 3.26 9.36
N GLY A 192 18.93 2.15 9.18
CA GLY A 192 20.20 2.08 8.45
C GLY A 192 20.12 2.44 6.96
N LEU A 193 18.92 2.40 6.37
CA LEU A 193 18.71 2.80 4.98
C LEU A 193 18.75 4.32 4.78
N LEU A 194 18.52 5.11 5.85
CA LEU A 194 18.66 6.57 5.80
C LEU A 194 19.99 7.05 6.40
N ASP A 195 20.50 6.39 7.41
CA ASP A 195 21.80 6.73 7.97
C ASP A 195 22.55 5.44 8.26
N PRO A 196 23.68 5.15 7.59
CA PRO A 196 24.48 3.96 7.87
C PRO A 196 24.96 3.85 9.32
N ALA A 197 25.01 4.96 10.08
CA ALA A 197 25.33 4.96 11.50
C ALA A 197 24.17 4.47 12.38
N ASN A 198 22.95 4.41 11.84
CA ASN A 198 21.80 3.93 12.59
C ASN A 198 21.89 2.43 12.88
N PRO A 199 21.32 2.01 14.00
CA PRO A 199 21.58 0.68 14.50
C PRO A 199 20.78 -0.39 13.73
N CYS A 200 19.58 -0.10 13.21
CA CYS A 200 18.79 -1.07 12.46
C CYS A 200 19.38 -1.31 11.06
N GLN A 201 19.72 -2.56 10.78
CA GLN A 201 19.99 -3.04 9.43
C GLN A 201 19.07 -4.23 9.19
N CYS A 202 18.34 -4.25 8.06
CA CYS A 202 17.33 -5.28 7.80
C CYS A 202 17.88 -6.71 7.94
N ALA A 203 19.14 -6.95 7.53
CA ALA A 203 19.82 -8.24 7.72
C ALA A 203 20.07 -8.60 9.19
N ARG A 204 20.40 -7.62 10.04
CA ARG A 204 20.67 -7.84 11.47
C ARG A 204 19.41 -8.13 12.27
N VAL A 205 18.24 -7.71 11.81
CA VAL A 205 16.98 -7.97 12.51
C VAL A 205 16.33 -9.29 12.10
N VAL A 206 16.90 -10.03 11.13
CA VAL A 206 16.35 -11.32 10.65
C VAL A 206 16.14 -12.32 11.78
N PRO A 207 17.14 -12.65 12.62
CA PRO A 207 16.96 -13.69 13.63
C PRO A 207 15.81 -13.36 14.59
N MET A 208 15.78 -12.11 15.07
CA MET A 208 14.71 -11.62 15.94
C MET A 208 13.34 -11.62 15.25
N ALA A 209 13.27 -11.19 13.99
CA ALA A 209 12.01 -11.15 13.25
C ALA A 209 11.40 -12.56 13.08
N VAL A 210 12.25 -13.57 12.89
CA VAL A 210 11.81 -14.98 12.81
C VAL A 210 11.42 -15.52 14.18
N GLU A 211 12.26 -15.32 15.21
CA GLU A 211 12.01 -15.82 16.56
C GLU A 211 10.72 -15.24 17.18
N THR A 212 10.47 -13.94 16.95
CA THR A 212 9.27 -13.26 17.45
C THR A 212 8.02 -13.52 16.61
N GLY A 213 8.16 -14.23 15.49
CA GLY A 213 7.07 -14.47 14.53
C GLY A 213 6.61 -13.21 13.81
N TRP A 214 7.43 -12.15 13.79
CA TRP A 214 7.16 -10.96 12.98
C TRP A 214 7.20 -11.31 11.48
N ILE A 215 8.12 -12.21 11.09
CA ILE A 215 8.17 -12.83 9.76
C ILE A 215 8.15 -14.35 9.91
N ASP A 216 7.42 -15.01 9.00
CA ASP A 216 7.48 -16.45 8.79
C ASP A 216 8.29 -16.71 7.49
N PRO A 217 9.53 -17.23 7.58
CA PRO A 217 10.38 -17.51 6.41
C PRO A 217 9.77 -18.51 5.43
N ASP A 218 8.96 -19.46 5.93
CA ASP A 218 8.32 -20.48 5.10
C ASP A 218 7.06 -19.92 4.40
N ARG A 219 6.52 -18.81 4.92
CA ARG A 219 5.30 -18.17 4.43
C ARG A 219 5.44 -16.64 4.41
N PRO A 220 6.37 -16.09 3.61
CA PRO A 220 6.53 -14.64 3.50
C PRO A 220 5.22 -14.00 3.03
N LEU A 221 4.92 -12.80 3.50
CA LEU A 221 3.69 -12.10 3.13
C LEU A 221 3.83 -11.37 1.80
N PHE A 222 4.98 -10.72 1.55
CA PHE A 222 5.13 -9.75 0.46
C PHE A 222 5.99 -10.27 -0.70
N THR A 223 7.13 -10.88 -0.42
CA THR A 223 8.09 -11.35 -1.44
C THR A 223 7.56 -12.48 -2.32
N ARG A 224 6.50 -13.18 -1.88
CA ARG A 224 5.77 -14.17 -2.69
C ARG A 224 4.70 -13.56 -3.60
N LEU A 225 4.36 -12.28 -3.43
CA LEU A 225 3.32 -11.64 -4.23
C LEU A 225 3.87 -11.27 -5.61
N SER A 226 3.02 -11.40 -6.62
CA SER A 226 3.29 -10.89 -7.96
C SER A 226 3.33 -9.36 -7.94
N CYS A 227 4.22 -8.78 -8.73
CA CYS A 227 4.35 -7.33 -8.88
C CYS A 227 4.69 -6.95 -10.33
N ARG A 228 3.93 -6.00 -10.89
CA ARG A 228 4.17 -5.43 -12.22
C ARG A 228 5.45 -4.60 -12.33
N ALA A 229 5.90 -4.02 -11.21
CA ALA A 229 7.13 -3.27 -11.14
C ALA A 229 7.77 -3.47 -9.77
N ARG A 230 8.95 -4.10 -9.75
CA ARG A 230 9.89 -3.91 -8.66
C ARG A 230 10.54 -2.56 -8.92
N GLN A 231 10.25 -1.57 -8.09
CA GLN A 231 10.91 -0.27 -8.25
C GLN A 231 12.42 -0.45 -8.10
N ASP A 232 13.19 0.41 -8.78
CA ASP A 232 14.65 0.36 -8.71
C ASP A 232 15.11 0.23 -7.25
N PRO A 233 16.10 -0.62 -6.97
CA PRO A 233 16.74 -0.65 -5.67
C PRO A 233 17.09 0.78 -5.26
N LEU A 234 16.84 1.12 -3.99
CA LEU A 234 17.22 2.41 -3.44
C LEU A 234 18.69 2.68 -3.74
N ASP A 235 18.93 3.62 -4.64
CA ASP A 235 20.28 4.05 -5.00
C ASP A 235 20.76 5.05 -3.94
N PRO A 236 21.83 4.74 -3.18
CA PRO A 236 22.39 5.65 -2.19
C PRO A 236 22.76 7.01 -2.78
N GLU A 237 23.17 7.07 -4.04
CA GLU A 237 23.49 8.34 -4.72
C GLU A 237 22.22 9.18 -4.93
N ARG A 238 21.11 8.57 -5.38
CA ARG A 238 19.81 9.25 -5.54
C ARG A 238 19.26 9.79 -4.22
N LEU A 239 19.58 9.15 -3.10
CA LEU A 239 19.15 9.61 -1.77
C LEU A 239 20.02 10.74 -1.21
N ALA A 240 21.25 10.92 -1.69
CA ALA A 240 22.19 11.90 -1.13
C ALA A 240 21.78 13.35 -1.45
N ASP A 241 21.18 13.57 -2.62
CA ASP A 241 20.79 14.91 -3.10
C ASP A 241 19.39 15.36 -2.63
N LEU A 242 18.65 14.48 -1.96
CA LEU A 242 17.29 14.73 -1.50
C LEU A 242 17.25 15.29 -0.08
N ASP A 243 16.28 16.16 0.22
CA ASP A 243 16.02 16.55 1.60
C ASP A 243 15.50 15.36 2.45
N GLU A 244 15.56 15.47 3.77
CA GLU A 244 15.17 14.39 4.69
C GLU A 244 13.77 13.83 4.43
N LEU A 245 12.80 14.69 4.08
CA LEU A 245 11.43 14.27 3.85
C LEU A 245 11.30 13.52 2.53
N ALA A 246 11.99 14.00 1.49
CA ALA A 246 12.05 13.36 0.18
C ALA A 246 12.75 11.99 0.25
N ARG A 247 13.84 11.88 1.02
CA ARG A 247 14.53 10.59 1.28
C ARG A 247 13.60 9.58 1.96
N VAL A 248 12.88 10.02 2.99
CA VAL A 248 11.88 9.19 3.67
C VAL A 248 10.80 8.73 2.68
N ALA A 249 10.24 9.65 1.89
CA ALA A 249 9.22 9.32 0.89
C ALA A 249 9.73 8.33 -0.17
N GLU A 250 11.00 8.44 -0.59
CA GLU A 250 11.63 7.51 -1.54
C GLU A 250 11.63 6.07 -1.02
N LEU A 251 11.86 5.86 0.29
CA LEU A 251 11.78 4.53 0.89
C LEU A 251 10.42 3.88 0.68
N PHE A 252 9.33 4.64 0.84
CA PHE A 252 7.98 4.12 0.64
C PHE A 252 7.59 4.00 -0.83
N ARG A 253 8.14 4.87 -1.70
CA ARG A 253 7.95 4.77 -3.14
C ARG A 253 8.62 3.51 -3.67
N SER A 254 9.89 3.26 -3.33
CA SER A 254 10.68 2.09 -3.75
C SER A 254 10.11 0.71 -3.40
N GLN A 255 8.97 0.64 -2.69
CA GLN A 255 8.26 -0.60 -2.45
C GLN A 255 7.63 -1.15 -3.74
N PRO A 256 7.64 -2.48 -3.95
CA PRO A 256 7.04 -3.06 -5.15
C PRO A 256 5.58 -2.66 -5.34
N ASP A 257 5.22 -2.48 -6.60
CA ASP A 257 3.84 -2.29 -7.01
C ASP A 257 3.19 -3.64 -7.21
N TYR A 258 2.61 -4.17 -6.12
CA TYR A 258 1.96 -5.47 -6.10
C TYR A 258 0.73 -5.51 -7.00
N ASP A 259 0.57 -6.66 -7.65
CA ASP A 259 -0.61 -6.96 -8.46
C ASP A 259 -1.73 -7.47 -7.57
N PRO A 260 -2.99 -7.16 -7.90
CA PRO A 260 -4.11 -7.81 -7.25
C PRO A 260 -4.07 -9.32 -7.50
N PRO A 261 -4.62 -10.14 -6.58
CA PRO A 261 -4.67 -11.59 -6.75
C PRO A 261 -5.31 -12.03 -8.07
N GLU A 262 -4.77 -13.10 -8.65
CA GLU A 262 -5.31 -13.72 -9.85
C GLU A 262 -6.76 -14.15 -9.61
N GLY A 263 -7.67 -13.73 -10.49
CA GLY A 263 -9.09 -14.05 -10.37
C GLY A 263 -9.97 -12.94 -9.79
N LEU A 264 -9.40 -11.86 -9.22
CA LEU A 264 -10.17 -10.72 -8.69
C LEU A 264 -11.22 -10.19 -9.68
N LEU A 265 -10.80 -10.00 -10.94
CA LEU A 265 -11.70 -9.56 -12.01
C LEU A 265 -12.79 -10.60 -12.31
N GLY A 266 -12.46 -11.89 -12.24
CA GLY A 266 -13.40 -13.00 -12.39
C GLY A 266 -14.46 -13.03 -11.29
N ASP A 267 -14.07 -12.73 -10.06
CA ASP A 267 -14.98 -12.68 -8.91
C ASP A 267 -15.97 -11.53 -9.06
N ILE A 268 -15.47 -10.35 -9.47
CA ILE A 268 -16.31 -9.20 -9.77
C ILE A 268 -17.30 -9.53 -10.89
N LYS A 269 -16.84 -10.18 -11.97
CA LYS A 269 -17.74 -10.63 -13.06
C LYS A 269 -18.87 -11.52 -12.53
N ARG A 270 -18.57 -12.46 -11.63
CA ARG A 270 -19.58 -13.36 -11.08
C ARG A 270 -20.62 -12.59 -10.27
N ILE A 271 -20.17 -11.70 -9.39
CA ILE A 271 -21.05 -10.85 -8.58
C ILE A 271 -21.96 -10.00 -9.47
N LEU A 272 -21.42 -9.38 -10.53
CA LEU A 272 -22.19 -8.56 -11.46
C LEU A 272 -23.19 -9.35 -12.30
N ASN A 273 -22.92 -10.63 -12.54
CA ASN A 273 -23.83 -11.53 -13.24
C ASN A 273 -24.83 -12.26 -12.30
N GLY A 274 -24.87 -11.91 -11.01
CA GLY A 274 -25.75 -12.53 -10.02
C GLY A 274 -25.31 -13.93 -9.55
N GLY A 275 -24.05 -14.29 -9.80
CA GLY A 275 -23.44 -15.56 -9.36
C GLY A 275 -22.67 -15.44 -8.03
N ASP A 276 -22.50 -16.58 -7.37
CA ASP A 276 -21.76 -16.70 -6.10
C ASP A 276 -20.23 -16.68 -6.34
N PRO A 277 -19.48 -15.77 -5.67
CA PRO A 277 -18.02 -15.67 -5.78
C PRO A 277 -17.25 -16.84 -5.12
N SER A 278 -17.90 -17.70 -4.34
CA SER A 278 -17.26 -18.85 -3.67
C SER A 278 -17.13 -20.12 -4.54
N ARG A 279 -17.69 -20.12 -5.76
CA ARG A 279 -17.64 -21.25 -6.68
C ARG A 279 -16.36 -21.20 -7.55
N PRO A 280 -15.51 -22.24 -7.66
CA PRO A 280 -14.36 -22.18 -8.55
C PRO A 280 -14.79 -21.91 -10.01
N LEU A 281 -13.95 -21.21 -10.77
CA LEU A 281 -14.04 -21.18 -12.24
C LEU A 281 -13.81 -22.62 -12.69
N ASP A 282 -14.87 -23.37 -13.01
CA ASP A 282 -14.80 -24.79 -13.30
C ASP A 282 -13.73 -25.12 -14.38
N ALA A 283 -13.13 -26.30 -14.19
CA ALA A 283 -12.15 -26.97 -15.06
C ALA A 283 -12.64 -27.18 -16.51
#